data_AF-A0A7J7ISQ6-F1
#
_entry.id   AF-A0A7J7ISQ6-F1
#
_cell.length_a   1.000
_cell.length_b   1.000
_cell.length_c   1.000
_cell.angle_alpha   90.00
_cell.angle_beta   90.00
_cell.angle_gamma   90.00
#
_symmetry.space_group_name_H-M   'P 1'
#
loop_
_entity.id
_entity.type
_entity.pdbx_description
1 polymer ?
#
loop_
_entity_poly.entity_id
_entity_poly.type
_entity_poly.pdbx_seq_one_letter_code
_entity_poly.pdbx_strand_id
1 'polypeptide(L)'
;MSAANEVRAYQRKEYLLKFLEQDVRPDNRGLGDTREAKLTLGAISTADGSAMVKLGHTVAVCGIKAEITRPPTDKPDSGVIIANVQLPAMCAPEFKSGPPSEKAQVLSDFVQQVLLDTGMIDRTQLCIESGLYCWILYCDVICCNYDGRSLLLTCLFEANF
;
A
#
# COMPACT_ATOMS: atom_id res chain seq x y z
N MET A 1 -27.34 -7.98 -12.73
CA MET A 1 -26.10 -8.77 -12.85
C MET A 1 -26.41 -9.97 -13.73
N SER A 2 -25.70 -10.16 -14.84
CA SER A 2 -26.04 -11.17 -15.86
C SER A 2 -25.76 -12.60 -15.35
N ALA A 3 -26.66 -13.55 -15.64
CA ALA A 3 -26.55 -14.99 -15.31
C ALA A 3 -25.19 -15.61 -15.71
N ALA A 4 -24.51 -15.04 -16.71
CA ALA A 4 -23.16 -15.46 -17.12
C ALA A 4 -22.09 -15.24 -16.03
N ASN A 5 -22.24 -14.22 -15.18
CA ASN A 5 -21.29 -13.96 -14.10
C ASN A 5 -21.49 -14.91 -12.91
N GLU A 6 -22.72 -15.34 -12.64
CA GLU A 6 -23.03 -16.32 -11.59
C GLU A 6 -22.51 -17.72 -11.94
N VAL A 7 -22.70 -18.15 -13.20
CA VAL A 7 -22.15 -19.42 -13.70
C VAL A 7 -20.62 -19.43 -13.65
N ARG A 8 -19.96 -18.32 -14.05
CA ARG A 8 -18.50 -18.17 -13.95
C ARG A 8 -18.01 -18.18 -12.51
N ALA A 9 -18.73 -17.55 -11.59
CA ALA A 9 -18.38 -17.54 -10.18
C ALA A 9 -18.50 -18.94 -9.55
N TYR A 10 -19.54 -19.68 -9.88
CA TYR A 10 -19.75 -21.06 -9.42
C TYR A 10 -18.64 -22.00 -9.93
N GLN A 11 -18.33 -21.94 -11.23
CA GLN A 11 -17.23 -22.72 -11.83
C GLN A 11 -15.86 -22.37 -11.22
N ARG A 12 -15.62 -21.08 -10.91
CA ARG A 12 -14.38 -20.64 -10.24
C ARG A 12 -14.29 -21.19 -8.82
N LYS A 13 -15.40 -21.24 -8.08
CA LYS A 13 -15.42 -21.78 -6.70
C LYS A 13 -15.09 -23.26 -6.69
N GLU A 14 -15.76 -24.06 -7.52
CA GLU A 14 -15.50 -25.50 -7.67
C GLU A 14 -14.06 -25.78 -8.10
N TYR A 15 -13.53 -24.98 -9.03
CA TYR A 15 -12.13 -25.05 -9.44
C TYR A 15 -11.18 -24.80 -8.26
N LEU A 16 -11.38 -23.73 -7.50
CA LEU A 16 -10.52 -23.39 -6.36
C LEU A 16 -10.60 -24.43 -5.23
N LEU A 17 -11.77 -25.04 -5.00
CA LEU A 17 -11.94 -26.07 -3.97
C LEU A 17 -11.11 -27.33 -4.26
N LYS A 18 -11.03 -27.76 -5.53
CA LYS A 18 -10.18 -28.90 -5.94
C LYS A 18 -8.70 -28.68 -5.65
N PHE A 19 -8.23 -27.45 -5.82
CA PHE A 19 -6.85 -27.05 -5.49
C PHE A 19 -6.61 -27.02 -3.99
N LEU A 20 -7.61 -26.55 -3.23
CA LEU A 20 -7.55 -26.55 -1.76
C LEU A 20 -7.49 -27.97 -1.18
N GLU A 21 -8.23 -28.93 -1.74
CA GLU A 21 -8.16 -30.35 -1.36
C GLU A 21 -6.77 -30.98 -1.60
N GLN A 22 -5.98 -30.40 -2.49
CA GLN A 22 -4.63 -30.83 -2.83
C GLN A 22 -3.55 -30.03 -2.09
N ASP A 23 -3.93 -29.12 -1.19
CA ASP A 23 -3.05 -28.17 -0.48
C ASP A 23 -2.14 -27.34 -1.42
N VAL A 24 -2.57 -27.16 -2.67
CA VAL A 24 -1.81 -26.48 -3.72
C VAL A 24 -2.67 -25.38 -4.32
N ARG A 25 -2.08 -24.21 -4.54
CA ARG A 25 -2.77 -23.09 -5.19
C ARG A 25 -2.79 -23.27 -6.72
N PRO A 26 -3.69 -22.59 -7.45
CA PRO A 26 -3.74 -22.68 -8.92
C PRO A 26 -2.45 -22.30 -9.66
N ASP A 27 -1.55 -21.56 -9.01
CA ASP A 27 -0.22 -21.18 -9.50
C ASP A 27 0.88 -22.13 -9.00
N ASN A 28 0.49 -23.32 -8.55
CA ASN A 28 1.36 -24.41 -8.08
C ASN A 28 2.21 -24.09 -6.84
N ARG A 29 1.82 -23.06 -6.09
CA ARG A 29 2.44 -22.66 -4.82
C ARG A 29 1.75 -23.31 -3.64
N GLY A 30 2.46 -23.55 -2.54
CA GLY A 30 1.85 -24.00 -1.29
C GLY A 30 0.90 -22.94 -0.71
N LEU A 31 -0.01 -23.35 0.17
CA LEU A 31 -0.97 -22.44 0.80
C LEU A 31 -0.29 -21.32 1.61
N GLY A 32 0.88 -21.60 2.21
CA GLY A 32 1.69 -20.64 2.95
C GLY A 32 2.67 -19.82 2.10
N ASP A 33 2.83 -20.17 0.82
CA ASP A 33 3.87 -19.56 -0.02
C ASP A 33 3.44 -18.18 -0.52
N THR A 34 4.34 -17.21 -0.34
CA THR A 34 4.20 -15.85 -0.87
C THR A 34 4.63 -15.81 -2.34
N ARG A 35 4.21 -14.74 -3.04
CA ARG A 35 4.67 -14.52 -4.43
C ARG A 35 6.10 -14.00 -4.35
N GLU A 36 6.88 -14.18 -5.41
CA GLU A 36 8.20 -13.54 -5.52
C GLU A 36 8.05 -12.02 -5.35
N ALA A 37 8.76 -11.45 -4.38
CA ALA A 37 8.82 -10.02 -4.12
C ALA A 37 10.11 -9.44 -4.72
N LYS A 38 9.99 -8.28 -5.38
CA LYS A 38 11.12 -7.50 -5.88
C LYS A 38 10.93 -6.06 -5.43
N LEU A 39 11.94 -5.52 -4.77
CA LEU A 39 12.02 -4.13 -4.38
C LEU A 39 13.03 -3.40 -5.25
N THR A 40 12.68 -2.18 -5.66
CA THR A 40 13.58 -1.27 -6.37
C THR A 40 13.49 0.09 -5.70
N LEU A 41 14.58 0.48 -5.05
CA LEU A 41 14.72 1.76 -4.38
C LEU A 41 15.07 2.86 -5.38
N GLY A 42 14.65 4.10 -5.11
CA GLY A 42 14.94 5.24 -5.97
C GLY A 42 14.22 5.19 -7.33
N ALA A 43 13.05 4.55 -7.40
CA ALA A 43 12.28 4.42 -8.64
C ALA A 43 11.82 5.77 -9.23
N ILE A 44 11.70 6.80 -8.39
CA ILE A 44 11.32 8.16 -8.75
C ILE A 44 12.45 9.10 -8.33
N SER A 45 13.09 9.75 -9.30
CA SER A 45 14.22 10.67 -9.06
C SER A 45 13.81 12.03 -8.51
N THR A 46 12.56 12.43 -8.67
CA THR A 46 12.03 13.73 -8.21
C THR A 46 11.46 13.69 -6.79
N ALA A 47 11.38 12.51 -6.18
CA ALA A 47 10.91 12.34 -4.81
C ALA A 47 12.11 12.26 -3.85
N ASP A 48 11.95 12.74 -2.62
CA ASP A 48 12.99 12.68 -1.59
C ASP A 48 13.32 11.24 -1.20
N GLY A 49 12.30 10.37 -1.26
CA GLY A 49 12.44 8.92 -1.18
C GLY A 49 11.47 8.24 -2.12
N SER A 50 11.86 7.10 -2.69
CA SER A 50 10.94 6.30 -3.49
C SER A 50 11.28 4.82 -3.49
N ALA A 51 10.26 4.00 -3.64
CA ALA A 51 10.37 2.55 -3.70
C ALA A 51 9.31 2.01 -4.65
N MET A 52 9.71 1.15 -5.57
CA MET A 52 8.79 0.35 -6.37
C MET A 52 8.86 -1.09 -5.88
N VAL A 53 7.70 -1.66 -5.60
CA VAL A 53 7.59 -3.05 -5.18
C VAL A 53 6.74 -3.83 -6.16
N LYS A 54 7.24 -5.01 -6.53
CA LYS A 54 6.56 -5.97 -7.38
C LYS A 54 6.40 -7.28 -6.63
N LEU A 55 5.17 -7.71 -6.43
CA LEU A 55 4.81 -8.95 -5.78
C LEU A 55 4.04 -9.84 -6.78
N GLY A 56 4.78 -10.73 -7.44
CA GLY A 56 4.28 -11.46 -8.62
C GLY A 56 3.82 -10.49 -9.72
N HIS A 57 2.51 -10.43 -9.95
CA HIS A 57 1.91 -9.50 -10.91
C HIS A 57 1.48 -8.17 -10.30
N THR A 58 1.35 -8.08 -8.96
CA THR A 58 0.98 -6.82 -8.30
C THR A 58 2.17 -5.87 -8.31
N VAL A 59 1.98 -4.63 -8.73
CA VAL A 59 3.03 -3.59 -8.74
C VAL A 59 2.49 -2.34 -8.05
N ALA A 60 3.26 -1.80 -7.12
CA ALA A 60 2.98 -0.53 -6.46
C ALA A 60 4.25 0.32 -6.37
N VAL A 61 4.07 1.63 -6.38
CA VAL A 61 5.14 2.60 -6.23
C VAL A 61 4.80 3.51 -5.07
N CYS A 62 5.75 3.68 -4.15
CA CYS A 62 5.70 4.61 -3.04
C CYS A 62 6.64 5.77 -3.32
N GLY A 63 6.16 6.99 -3.11
CA GLY A 63 6.96 8.21 -3.10
C GLY A 63 6.84 8.90 -1.74
N ILE A 64 7.96 9.41 -1.25
CA ILE A 64 8.04 10.22 -0.04
C ILE A 64 8.45 11.62 -0.47
N LYS A 65 7.71 12.61 0.02
CA LYS A 65 8.06 14.03 -0.12
C LYS A 65 8.08 14.69 1.25
N ALA A 66 9.15 15.41 1.54
CA ALA A 66 9.34 16.13 2.79
C ALA A 66 9.13 17.63 2.58
N GLU A 67 8.30 18.24 3.42
CA GLU A 67 8.10 19.69 3.45
C GLU A 67 8.21 20.21 4.89
N ILE A 68 8.47 21.50 5.06
CA ILE A 68 8.49 22.14 6.38
C ILE A 68 7.12 22.76 6.64
N THR A 69 6.54 22.44 7.79
CA THR A 69 5.25 22.98 8.23
C THR A 69 5.31 23.38 9.70
N ARG A 70 4.22 23.97 10.21
CA ARG A 70 4.04 24.19 11.64
C ARG A 70 3.55 22.91 12.31
N PRO A 71 4.11 22.54 13.48
CA PRO A 71 3.68 21.35 14.18
C PRO A 71 2.24 21.48 14.71
N PRO A 72 1.55 20.36 14.94
CA PRO A 72 0.21 20.36 15.56
C PRO A 72 0.25 20.97 16.96
N THR A 73 -0.77 21.74 17.32
CA THR A 73 -0.87 22.40 18.64
C THR A 73 -0.87 21.40 19.79
N ASP A 74 -1.41 20.21 19.54
CA ASP A 74 -1.50 19.08 20.47
C ASP A 74 -0.15 18.36 20.68
N LYS A 75 0.77 18.43 19.71
CA LYS A 75 2.11 17.81 19.78
C LYS A 75 3.17 18.70 19.13
N PRO A 76 3.64 19.76 19.82
CA PRO A 76 4.59 20.73 19.26
C PRO A 76 5.99 20.15 19.00
N ASP A 77 6.34 19.01 19.62
CA ASP A 77 7.66 18.36 19.54
C ASP A 77 7.70 17.18 18.55
N SER A 78 6.69 17.03 17.70
CA SER A 78 6.54 15.89 16.79
C SER A 78 6.33 16.38 15.36
N GLY A 79 7.08 15.79 14.43
CA GLY A 79 6.75 15.90 13.01
C GLY A 79 5.45 15.17 12.66
N VAL A 80 5.00 15.42 11.43
CA VAL A 80 3.74 14.91 10.89
C VAL A 80 4.03 13.94 9.76
N ILE A 81 3.29 12.84 9.71
CA ILE A 81 3.37 11.86 8.63
C ILE A 81 1.96 11.71 8.10
N ILE A 82 1.79 11.87 6.79
CA ILE A 82 0.51 11.69 6.09
C ILE A 82 0.72 10.62 5.03
N ALA A 83 -0.02 9.52 5.15
CA ALA A 83 0.00 8.42 4.21
C ALA A 83 -1.29 8.38 3.40
N ASN A 84 -1.15 8.15 2.10
CA ASN A 84 -2.26 8.10 1.17
C ASN A 84 -2.03 6.99 0.15
N VAL A 85 -3.09 6.21 -0.12
CA VAL A 85 -3.05 5.07 -1.04
C VAL A 85 -4.02 5.34 -2.19
N GLN A 86 -3.48 5.34 -3.40
CA GLN A 86 -4.24 5.57 -4.62
C GLN A 86 -4.40 4.26 -5.40
N LEU A 87 -5.64 3.99 -5.78
CA LEU A 87 -6.03 2.86 -6.63
C LEU A 87 -6.61 3.39 -7.95
N PRO A 88 -5.77 3.87 -8.88
CA PRO A 88 -6.25 4.38 -10.16
C PRO A 88 -6.93 3.30 -11.01
N ALA A 89 -7.74 3.71 -11.99
CA ALA A 89 -8.45 2.81 -12.90
C ALA A 89 -7.50 1.90 -13.72
N MET A 90 -6.23 2.27 -13.86
CA MET A 90 -5.22 1.46 -14.53
C MET A 90 -4.86 0.18 -13.75
N CYS A 91 -5.07 0.12 -12.44
CA CYS A 91 -4.66 -1.04 -11.64
C CYS A 91 -5.49 -2.28 -11.91
N ALA A 92 -6.80 -2.09 -12.06
CA ALA A 92 -7.76 -3.15 -12.33
C ALA A 92 -9.09 -2.54 -12.83
N PRO A 93 -9.88 -3.30 -13.61
CA PRO A 93 -11.16 -2.84 -14.15
C PRO A 93 -12.21 -2.49 -13.08
N GLU A 94 -12.01 -2.96 -11.86
CA GLU A 94 -12.89 -2.70 -10.71
C GLU A 94 -12.75 -1.27 -10.18
N PHE A 95 -11.61 -0.61 -10.43
CA PHE A 95 -11.35 0.74 -9.96
C PHE A 95 -11.79 1.76 -11.01
N LYS A 96 -12.45 2.81 -10.55
CA LYS A 96 -12.93 3.91 -11.40
C LYS A 96 -12.11 5.16 -11.15
N SER A 97 -11.93 5.96 -12.18
CA SER A 97 -11.37 7.30 -12.05
C SER A 97 -12.33 8.19 -11.28
N GLY A 98 -11.81 8.99 -10.35
CA GLY A 98 -12.61 9.85 -9.49
C GLY A 98 -12.02 9.94 -8.09
N PRO A 99 -12.81 10.39 -7.10
CA PRO A 99 -12.36 10.41 -5.70
C PRO A 99 -11.97 9.00 -5.23
N PRO A 100 -11.11 8.90 -4.18
CA PRO A 100 -10.66 7.62 -3.66
C PRO A 100 -11.84 6.70 -3.34
N SER A 101 -11.81 5.48 -3.89
CA SER A 101 -12.78 4.44 -3.53
C SER A 101 -12.72 4.13 -2.04
N GLU A 102 -13.79 3.56 -1.46
CA GLU A 102 -13.81 3.12 -0.06
C GLU A 102 -12.60 2.22 0.27
N LYS A 103 -12.23 1.30 -0.62
CA LYS A 103 -11.03 0.46 -0.47
C LYS A 103 -9.75 1.30 -0.36
N ALA A 104 -9.61 2.33 -1.19
CA ALA A 104 -8.44 3.22 -1.16
C ALA A 104 -8.38 4.02 0.15
N GLN A 105 -9.53 4.50 0.64
CA GLN A 105 -9.64 5.22 1.91
C GLN A 105 -9.25 4.32 3.10
N VAL A 106 -9.86 3.13 3.19
CA VAL A 106 -9.54 2.15 4.24
C VAL A 106 -8.06 1.76 4.21
N LEU A 107 -7.47 1.60 3.03
CA LEU A 107 -6.05 1.30 2.91
C LEU A 107 -5.17 2.48 3.35
N SER A 108 -5.55 3.71 3.02
CA SER A 108 -4.84 4.92 3.42
C SER A 108 -4.84 5.05 4.94
N ASP A 109 -6.02 4.93 5.56
CA ASP A 109 -6.18 4.99 7.01
C ASP A 109 -5.41 3.86 7.70
N PHE A 110 -5.45 2.65 7.15
CA PHE A 110 -4.69 1.53 7.71
C PHE A 110 -3.19 1.77 7.65
N VAL A 111 -2.64 2.19 6.50
CA VAL A 111 -1.20 2.49 6.37
C VAL A 111 -0.81 3.63 7.29
N GLN A 112 -1.64 4.66 7.40
CA GLN A 112 -1.45 5.76 8.34
C GLN A 112 -1.35 5.25 9.79
N GLN A 113 -2.28 4.41 10.25
CA GLN A 113 -2.24 3.86 11.60
C GLN A 113 -0.99 3.01 11.82
N VAL A 114 -0.64 2.12 10.88
CA VAL A 114 0.55 1.29 11.01
C VAL A 114 1.82 2.14 11.11
N LEU A 115 1.96 3.19 10.30
CA LEU A 115 3.13 4.08 10.38
C LEU A 115 3.19 4.84 11.71
N LEU A 116 2.06 5.19 12.30
CA LEU A 116 1.99 5.88 13.60
C LEU A 116 2.20 4.93 14.79
N ASP A 117 1.70 3.70 14.71
CA ASP A 117 1.71 2.72 15.81
C ASP A 117 3.01 1.93 15.89
N THR A 118 3.64 1.63 14.74
CA THR A 118 4.88 0.84 14.71
C THR A 118 6.09 1.60 15.23
N GLY A 119 6.04 2.93 15.24
CA GLY A 119 7.19 3.75 15.62
C GLY A 119 8.40 3.59 14.70
N MET A 120 8.20 3.09 13.47
CA MET A 120 9.29 2.92 12.49
C MET A 120 10.02 4.23 12.18
N ILE A 121 9.31 5.36 12.25
CA ILE A 121 9.88 6.69 12.05
C ILE A 121 9.77 7.46 13.37
N ASP A 122 10.93 7.84 13.93
CA ASP A 122 10.97 8.69 15.11
C ASP A 122 10.54 10.13 14.75
N ARG A 123 9.32 10.48 15.15
CA ARG A 123 8.74 11.79 14.87
C ARG A 123 9.40 12.92 15.65
N THR A 124 10.13 12.63 16.73
CA THR A 124 10.85 13.65 17.48
C THR A 124 12.05 14.17 16.68
N GLN A 125 12.67 13.31 15.87
CA GLN A 125 13.74 13.69 14.93
C GLN A 125 13.23 14.57 13.78
N LEU A 126 11.93 14.51 13.50
CA LEU A 126 11.28 15.35 12.50
C LEU A 126 10.95 16.76 13.04
N CYS A 127 11.14 17.02 14.34
CA CYS A 127 10.98 18.36 14.91
C CYS A 127 12.25 19.19 14.67
N ILE A 128 12.10 20.36 14.05
CA ILE A 128 13.22 21.29 13.83
C ILE A 128 13.30 22.24 15.03
N GLU A 129 12.19 22.92 15.32
CA GLU A 129 12.03 23.83 16.45
C GLU A 129 10.64 23.66 17.05
N SER A 130 10.61 23.29 18.32
CA SER A 130 9.38 23.00 19.07
C SER A 130 8.35 24.13 18.94
N GLY A 131 7.15 23.78 18.47
CA GLY A 131 6.04 24.74 18.33
C GLY A 131 6.16 25.73 17.17
N LEU A 132 7.27 25.73 16.41
CA LEU A 132 7.49 26.66 15.30
C LEU A 132 7.57 25.92 13.96
N TYR A 133 8.50 24.97 13.82
CA TYR A 133 8.76 24.28 12.57
C TYR A 133 9.01 22.78 12.78
N CYS A 134 8.34 21.95 11.99
CA CYS A 134 8.59 20.52 11.91
C CYS A 134 8.54 20.04 10.46
N TRP A 135 9.12 18.88 10.21
CA TRP A 135 8.97 18.17 8.96
C TRP A 135 7.58 17.51 8.89
N ILE A 136 6.98 17.63 7.71
CA ILE A 136 5.84 16.84 7.28
C ILE A 136 6.28 15.92 6.15
N LEU A 137 6.03 14.63 6.32
CA LEU A 137 6.33 13.60 5.32
C LEU A 137 5.04 13.14 4.66
N TYR A 138 4.93 13.38 3.36
CA TYR A 138 3.87 12.85 2.52
C TYR A 138 4.32 11.51 1.95
N CYS A 139 3.62 10.44 2.32
CA CYS A 139 3.84 9.09 1.84
C CYS A 139 2.69 8.72 0.87
N ASP A 140 2.95 8.86 -0.42
CA ASP A 140 1.97 8.53 -1.47
C ASP A 140 2.29 7.17 -2.08
N VAL A 141 1.36 6.23 -1.93
CA VAL A 141 1.43 4.90 -2.53
C VAL A 141 0.46 4.81 -3.68
N ILE A 142 0.98 4.55 -4.88
CA ILE A 142 0.18 4.38 -6.10
C ILE A 142 0.27 2.92 -6.52
N CYS A 143 -0.86 2.24 -6.58
CA CYS A 143 -0.92 0.93 -7.21
C CYS A 143 -0.83 1.10 -8.73
N CYS A 144 0.01 0.30 -9.39
CA CYS A 144 0.11 0.28 -10.86
C CYS A 144 -0.61 -0.92 -11.45
N ASN A 145 -0.57 -2.08 -10.77
CA ASN A 145 -1.26 -3.30 -11.19
C ASN A 145 -1.77 -4.06 -9.98
N TYR A 146 -3.05 -4.45 -9.97
CA TYR A 146 -3.70 -5.12 -8.84
C TYR A 146 -4.14 -6.54 -9.19
N ASP A 147 -3.45 -7.55 -8.67
CA ASP A 147 -3.68 -8.98 -8.96
C ASP A 147 -4.17 -9.78 -7.73
N GLY A 148 -5.21 -9.25 -7.07
CA GLY A 148 -6.17 -10.12 -6.36
C GLY A 148 -5.91 -10.49 -4.90
N ARG A 149 -4.93 -9.89 -4.21
CA ARG A 149 -4.83 -9.71 -2.74
C ARG A 149 -3.35 -9.52 -2.39
N SER A 150 -2.98 -8.29 -1.98
CA SER A 150 -1.83 -7.97 -1.09
C SER A 150 -1.13 -6.63 -1.39
N LEU A 151 -1.85 -5.54 -1.69
CA LEU A 151 -1.20 -4.21 -1.61
C LEU A 151 -0.66 -3.94 -0.18
N LEU A 152 -1.38 -4.45 0.82
CA LEU A 152 -1.11 -4.28 2.26
C LEU A 152 0.22 -4.87 2.74
N LEU A 153 0.56 -6.10 2.33
CA LEU A 153 1.80 -6.76 2.78
C LEU A 153 3.05 -6.17 2.10
N THR A 154 2.87 -5.53 0.95
CA THR A 154 3.97 -5.15 0.07
C THR A 154 4.67 -3.85 0.52
N CYS A 155 3.93 -2.91 1.12
CA CYS A 155 4.50 -1.63 1.55
C CYS A 155 5.07 -1.65 2.98
N LEU A 156 4.57 -2.55 3.84
CA LEU A 156 4.91 -2.57 5.27
C LEU A 156 6.04 -3.53 5.64
N PHE A 157 6.25 -4.62 4.89
CA PHE A 157 7.28 -5.61 5.24
C PHE A 157 8.70 -5.21 4.80
N GLU A 158 8.85 -4.24 3.89
CA GLU A 158 10.18 -3.81 3.40
C GLU A 158 10.51 -2.35 3.74
N ALA A 159 9.71 -1.69 4.58
CA ALA A 159 10.04 -0.38 5.16
C ALA A 159 10.97 -0.48 6.40
N ASN A 160 11.62 -1.63 6.63
CA ASN A 160 12.81 -1.69 7.48
C ASN A 160 14.00 -1.11 6.68
N PHE A 161 14.10 0.22 6.70
CA PHE A 161 15.33 0.93 6.40
C PHE A 161 16.11 1.19 7.68
#